data_AF-A0A540KQP4-F1
#
_entry.id   AF-A0A540KQP4-F1
#
_cell.length_a   1.000
_cell.length_b   1.000
_cell.length_c   1.000
_cell.angle_alpha   90.00
_cell.angle_beta   90.00
_cell.angle_gamma   90.00
#
_symmetry.space_group_name_H-M   'P 1'
#
loop_
_entity.id
_entity.type
_entity.pdbx_description
1 polymer ?
#
loop_
_entity_poly.entity_id
_entity_poly.type
_entity_poly.pdbx_seq_one_letter_code
_entity_poly.pdbx_strand_id
1 'polypeptide(L)'
;MGSVHFKDVAQAHILVYENKSATGRHLCVEAISHYGDFVAKVAELYPEYKVPSLPKDTQPGLLREKNGAKKLMNLGLEFIPMVQIIKDAVESLKSKGFIS
;
A
#
# COMPACT_ATOMS: atom_id res chain seq x y z
N MET A 1 -8.87 3.87 1.73
CA MET A 1 -8.16 2.57 1.81
C MET A 1 -6.68 2.84 2.10
N GLY A 2 -6.01 1.95 2.84
CA GLY A 2 -4.57 2.05 3.11
C GLY A 2 -3.85 0.82 2.55
N SER A 3 -2.85 1.04 1.69
CA SER A 3 -2.03 -0.04 1.12
C SER A 3 -0.65 -0.05 1.75
N VAL A 4 -0.03 -1.23 1.85
CA VAL A 4 1.34 -1.41 2.31
C VAL A 4 1.94 -2.65 1.67
N HIS A 5 3.23 -2.61 1.36
CA HIS A 5 3.92 -3.78 0.84
C HIS A 5 4.19 -4.80 1.96
N PHE A 6 4.10 -6.10 1.68
CA PHE A 6 4.34 -7.12 2.71
C PHE A 6 5.77 -7.07 3.28
N LYS A 7 6.77 -6.68 2.46
CA LYS A 7 8.16 -6.48 2.93
C LYS A 7 8.26 -5.32 3.92
N ASP A 8 7.51 -4.23 3.70
CA ASP A 8 7.52 -3.08 4.62
C ASP A 8 6.87 -3.47 5.96
N VAL A 9 5.83 -4.31 5.92
CA VAL A 9 5.24 -4.88 7.15
C VAL A 9 6.27 -5.74 7.87
N ALA A 10 6.98 -6.64 7.18
CA ALA A 10 8.02 -7.47 7.80
C ALA A 10 9.14 -6.61 8.40
N GLN A 11 9.62 -5.61 7.65
CA GLN A 11 10.66 -4.70 8.11
C GLN A 11 10.19 -3.83 9.29
N ALA A 12 8.93 -3.38 9.28
CA ALA A 12 8.36 -2.64 10.39
C ALA A 12 8.38 -3.46 11.68
N HIS A 13 8.07 -4.77 11.62
CA HIS A 13 8.15 -5.66 12.79
C HIS A 13 9.57 -5.76 13.34
N ILE A 14 10.57 -5.90 12.46
CA ILE A 14 11.98 -5.92 12.86
C ILE A 14 12.37 -4.58 13.52
N LEU A 15 12.07 -3.46 12.87
CA LEU A 15 12.42 -2.13 13.37
C LEU A 15 11.84 -1.83 14.74
N VAL A 16 10.55 -2.14 14.97
CA VAL A 16 9.92 -1.88 16.28
C VAL A 16 10.38 -2.84 17.36
N TYR A 17 10.84 -4.04 17.00
CA TYR A 17 11.39 -5.01 17.95
C TYR A 17 12.81 -4.62 18.38
N GLU A 18 13.67 -4.25 17.43
CA GLU A 18 15.08 -3.95 17.70
C GLU A 18 15.30 -2.57 18.32
N ASN A 19 14.43 -1.60 18.01
CA ASN A 19 14.56 -0.26 18.55
C ASN A 19 13.94 -0.15 19.95
N LYS A 20 14.79 -0.10 20.98
CA LYS A 20 14.38 -0.01 22.40
C LYS A 20 13.53 1.21 22.76
N SER A 21 13.53 2.25 21.93
CA SER A 21 12.70 3.45 22.13
C SER A 21 11.31 3.34 21.50
N ALA A 22 11.06 2.32 20.68
CA ALA A 22 9.76 2.09 20.07
C ALA A 22 8.74 1.71 21.15
N THR A 23 7.63 2.46 21.20
CA THR A 23 6.57 2.25 22.19
C THR A 23 5.19 2.39 21.57
N GLY A 24 4.19 1.72 22.14
CA GLY A 24 2.79 1.81 21.70
C GLY A 24 2.55 1.33 20.27
N ARG A 25 1.52 1.87 19.63
CA ARG A 25 1.06 1.45 18.30
C ARG A 25 1.82 2.15 17.17
N HIS A 26 2.02 1.45 16.06
CA HIS A 26 2.67 1.94 14.86
C HIS A 26 1.75 1.67 13.66
N LEU A 27 1.20 2.72 13.05
CA LEU A 27 0.43 2.59 11.81
C LEU A 27 1.40 2.24 10.68
N CYS A 28 1.16 1.13 9.99
CA CYS A 28 1.99 0.65 8.88
C CYS A 28 1.18 0.74 7.58
N VAL A 29 1.33 1.87 6.88
CA VAL A 29 0.64 2.18 5.63
C VAL A 29 1.54 3.07 4.79
N GLU A 30 1.67 2.79 3.50
CA GLU A 30 2.43 3.66 2.58
C GLU A 30 1.67 4.97 2.37
N ALA A 31 0.39 4.89 1.97
CA ALA A 31 -0.49 6.05 1.87
C ALA A 31 -1.96 5.66 2.11
N ILE A 32 -2.76 6.63 2.53
CA ILE A 32 -4.21 6.58 2.55
C ILE A 32 -4.72 7.21 1.25
N SER A 33 -5.36 6.40 0.42
CA SER A 33 -5.94 6.79 -0.87
C SER A 33 -7.41 6.37 -0.95
N HIS A 34 -8.16 6.91 -1.89
CA HIS A 34 -9.50 6.38 -2.18
C HIS A 34 -9.37 5.04 -2.90
N TYR A 35 -10.33 4.14 -2.71
CA TYR A 35 -10.32 2.88 -3.46
C TYR A 35 -10.42 3.11 -4.97
N GLY A 36 -11.14 4.15 -5.40
CA GLY A 36 -11.16 4.59 -6.80
C GLY A 36 -9.77 4.95 -7.34
N ASP A 37 -8.88 5.55 -6.53
CA ASP A 37 -7.52 5.88 -6.97
C ASP A 37 -6.68 4.60 -7.19
N PHE A 38 -6.81 3.62 -6.29
CA PHE A 38 -6.15 2.33 -6.42
C PHE A 38 -6.62 1.60 -7.68
N VAL A 39 -7.94 1.50 -7.87
CA VAL A 39 -8.54 0.83 -9.02
C VAL A 39 -8.15 1.51 -10.34
N ALA A 40 -8.17 2.83 -10.39
CA ALA A 40 -7.70 3.59 -11.55
C ALA A 40 -6.22 3.31 -11.84
N LYS A 41 -5.37 3.19 -10.80
CA LYS A 41 -3.96 2.86 -10.99
C LYS A 41 -3.76 1.44 -11.51
N VAL A 42 -4.53 0.46 -11.04
CA VAL A 42 -4.48 -0.91 -11.59
C VAL A 42 -4.89 -0.91 -13.06
N ALA A 43 -5.97 -0.21 -13.42
CA ALA A 43 -6.45 -0.10 -14.80
C ALA A 43 -5.44 0.59 -15.74
N GLU A 44 -4.71 1.59 -15.24
CA GLU A 44 -3.62 2.25 -15.98
C GLU A 44 -2.43 1.31 -16.22
N LEU A 45 -2.02 0.55 -15.20
CA LEU A 45 -0.87 -0.34 -15.27
C LEU A 45 -1.14 -1.61 -16.10
N TYR A 46 -2.37 -2.11 -16.06
CA TYR A 46 -2.77 -3.37 -16.68
C TYR A 46 -4.12 -3.25 -17.41
N PRO A 47 -4.17 -2.50 -18.54
CA PRO A 47 -5.41 -2.28 -19.29
C PRO A 47 -6.03 -3.57 -19.84
N GLU A 48 -5.26 -4.66 -19.98
CA GLU A 48 -5.73 -5.97 -20.43
C GLU A 48 -6.78 -6.60 -19.51
N TYR A 49 -6.77 -6.27 -18.20
CA TYR A 49 -7.67 -6.88 -17.22
C TYR A 49 -9.07 -6.27 -17.17
N LYS A 50 -9.35 -5.23 -17.97
CA LYS A 50 -10.67 -4.58 -18.05
C LYS A 50 -11.26 -4.27 -16.67
N VAL A 51 -10.42 -3.74 -15.78
CA VAL A 51 -10.81 -3.43 -14.40
C VAL A 51 -11.96 -2.41 -14.40
N PRO A 52 -13.02 -2.60 -13.58
CA PRO A 52 -14.15 -1.68 -13.54
C PRO A 52 -13.74 -0.25 -13.19
N SER A 53 -14.32 0.75 -13.86
CA SER A 53 -14.21 2.14 -13.43
C SER A 53 -15.11 2.37 -12.22
N LEU A 54 -14.57 3.05 -11.20
CA LEU A 54 -15.33 3.43 -10.00
C LEU A 54 -15.60 4.93 -9.97
N PRO A 55 -16.62 5.40 -9.23
CA PRO A 55 -16.81 6.81 -8.94
C PRO A 55 -15.56 7.41 -8.29
N LYS A 56 -15.29 8.70 -8.54
CA LYS A 56 -14.15 9.41 -7.93
C LYS A 56 -14.20 9.41 -6.41
N ASP A 57 -15.40 9.48 -5.84
CA ASP A 57 -15.62 9.44 -4.39
C ASP A 57 -16.23 8.10 -4.01
N THR A 58 -15.37 7.10 -3.82
CA THR A 58 -15.78 5.79 -3.31
C THR A 58 -16.00 5.79 -1.79
N GLN A 59 -15.47 6.80 -1.10
CA GLN A 59 -15.36 6.86 0.36
C GLN A 59 -15.59 8.30 0.85
N PRO A 60 -16.87 8.73 0.94
CA PRO A 60 -17.19 10.10 1.32
C PRO A 60 -16.57 10.47 2.67
N GLY A 61 -15.91 11.63 2.70
CA GLY A 61 -15.24 12.14 3.90
C GLY A 61 -13.86 11.54 4.21
N LEU A 62 -13.37 10.56 3.42
CA LEU A 62 -12.02 10.05 3.59
C LEU A 62 -10.99 11.05 3.03
N LEU A 63 -10.10 11.52 3.90
CA LEU A 63 -8.96 12.34 3.52
C LEU A 63 -7.83 11.47 2.95
N ARG A 64 -7.18 11.97 1.89
CA ARG A 64 -5.95 11.38 1.35
C ARG A 64 -4.78 11.85 2.21
N GLU A 65 -3.88 10.94 2.56
CA GLU A 65 -2.70 11.24 3.37
C GLU A 65 -1.54 10.37 2.92
N LYS A 66 -0.42 10.98 2.54
CA LYS A 66 0.78 10.27 2.07
C LYS A 66 1.71 9.85 3.20
N ASN A 67 1.67 10.53 4.33
CA ASN A 67 2.63 10.35 5.42
C ASN A 67 1.91 10.00 6.74
N GLY A 68 0.94 9.08 6.67
CA GLY A 68 0.17 8.64 7.85
C GLY A 68 1.00 7.82 8.85
N ALA A 69 2.01 7.10 8.36
CA ALA A 69 2.86 6.20 9.14
C ALA A 69 4.08 6.89 9.79
N LYS A 70 3.92 8.13 10.28
CA LYS A 70 5.04 8.98 10.76
C LYS A 70 5.98 8.29 11.76
N LYS A 71 5.44 7.50 12.69
CA LYS A 71 6.28 6.81 13.68
C LYS A 71 7.24 5.81 13.06
N LEU A 72 6.81 5.05 12.05
CA LEU A 72 7.70 4.11 11.35
C LEU A 72 8.68 4.84 10.44
N MET A 73 8.22 5.91 9.76
CA MET A 73 9.10 6.76 8.96
C MET A 73 10.22 7.39 9.81
N ASN A 74 9.90 7.85 11.02
CA ASN A 74 10.88 8.39 11.97
C ASN A 74 11.85 7.32 12.50
N LEU A 75 11.49 6.03 12.42
CA LEU A 75 12.39 4.90 12.72
C LEU A 75 13.25 4.51 11.50
N GLY A 76 13.16 5.24 10.38
CA GLY A 76 13.91 4.99 9.16
C GLY A 76 13.24 4.04 8.18
N LEU A 77 11.96 3.68 8.37
CA LEU A 77 11.24 2.88 7.39
C LEU A 77 10.87 3.72 6.17
N GLU A 78 11.39 3.34 5.01
CA GLU A 78 10.98 3.84 3.71
C GLU A 78 9.96 2.90 3.09
N PHE A 79 8.78 3.41 2.75
CA PHE A 79 7.70 2.60 2.19
C PHE A 79 7.85 2.41 0.69
N ILE A 80 7.59 1.18 0.23
CA ILE A 80 7.52 0.83 -1.19
C ILE A 80 6.24 1.44 -1.78
N PRO A 81 6.34 2.22 -2.88
CA PRO A 81 5.20 2.98 -3.41
C PRO A 81 4.11 2.07 -3.98
N MET A 82 2.86 2.55 -3.94
CA MET A 82 1.67 1.83 -4.44
C MET A 82 1.85 1.18 -5.83
N VAL A 83 2.54 1.86 -6.75
CA VAL A 83 2.82 1.31 -8.10
C VAL A 83 3.59 0.00 -8.02
N GLN A 84 4.61 -0.08 -7.17
CA GLN A 84 5.41 -1.29 -7.01
C GLN A 84 4.63 -2.36 -6.23
N ILE A 85 3.83 -1.97 -5.24
CA ILE A 85 2.91 -2.89 -4.55
C ILE A 85 1.99 -3.61 -5.55
N ILE A 86 1.38 -2.85 -6.46
CA ILE A 86 0.49 -3.40 -7.49
C ILE A 86 1.27 -4.32 -8.43
N LYS A 87 2.45 -3.88 -8.92
CA LYS A 87 3.26 -4.68 -9.84
C LYS A 87 3.68 -6.02 -9.25
N ASP A 88 4.26 -6.00 -8.04
CA ASP A 88 4.72 -7.23 -7.38
C ASP A 88 3.56 -8.19 -7.09
N ALA A 89 2.37 -7.66 -6.76
CA ALA A 89 1.18 -8.48 -6.55
C ALA A 89 0.70 -9.13 -7.86
N VAL A 90 0.62 -8.38 -8.96
CA VAL A 90 0.19 -8.90 -10.26
C VAL A 90 1.17 -9.95 -10.79
N GLU A 91 2.49 -9.69 -10.72
CA GLU A 91 3.50 -10.65 -11.13
C GLU A 91 3.47 -11.94 -10.27
N SER A 92 3.21 -11.82 -8.97
CA SER A 92 3.02 -12.97 -8.08
C SER A 92 1.77 -13.78 -8.43
N LEU A 93 0.68 -13.12 -8.83
CA LEU A 93 -0.54 -13.80 -9.28
C LEU A 93 -0.34 -14.49 -10.65
N LYS A 94 0.33 -13.83 -11.60
CA LYS A 94 0.68 -14.40 -12.92
C LYS A 94 1.57 -15.63 -12.79
N SER A 95 2.67 -15.52 -12.05
CA SER A 95 3.63 -16.61 -11.86
C SER A 95 3.03 -17.84 -11.18
N LYS A 96 1.95 -17.67 -10.41
CA LYS A 96 1.21 -18.77 -9.77
C LYS A 96 0.01 -19.27 -10.60
N GLY A 97 -0.21 -18.70 -11.79
CA GLY A 97 -1.29 -19.09 -12.69
C GLY A 97 -2.70 -18.69 -12.23
N PHE A 98 -2.82 -17.72 -11.30
CA PHE A 98 -4.14 -17.24 -10.84
C PHE A 98 -4.77 -16.24 -11.81
N ILE A 99 -3.93 -15.52 -12.56
CA ILE A 99 -4.33 -14.60 -13.62
C ILE A 99 -3.38 -14.80 -14.81
N SER A 100 -3.83 -14.42 -16.01
CA SER A 100 -3.07 -14.51 -17.27
C SER A 100 -2.56 -13.14 -17.70
#